data_AF-A0A9D5DSK9-F1
#
_entry.id   AF-A0A9D5DSK9-F1
#
_cell.length_a   1.000
_cell.length_b   1.000
_cell.length_c   1.000
_cell.angle_alpha   90.00
_cell.angle_beta   90.00
_cell.angle_gamma   90.00
#
_symmetry.space_group_name_H-M   'P 1'
#
loop_
_entity.id
_entity.type
_entity.pdbx_description
1 polymer ?
#
loop_
_entity_poly.entity_id
_entity_poly.type
_entity_poly.pdbx_seq_one_letter_code
_entity_poly.pdbx_strand_id
1 'polypeptide(L)'
;MKKVLGNFDSILSSEDMWKIGGFPLPDGSFWKYQEPEAVVIVRNGTLYVRAPLSNHHDSIQILDNAKHMYYSAEPVEIPENGYIDIEVEIKARTKDTKPGDLYDGYVSFNLLDFTTGAALDFFATDDQYASVYGVLPFPGVTVPDTGKTKYFCLFKEATDHFKPHEFNTFRIRYDRKKDEALFYVNGQEVRRETTIPVKLNQFTIALGIMTEKDLTNEGSVSVHGQTVIGEYSPVTITCSTDAE
;
A
#
# COMPACT_ATOMS: atom_id res chain seq x y z
N MET A 1 17.72 14.67 0.25
CA MET A 1 16.55 15.46 0.72
C MET A 1 15.72 14.60 1.67
N LYS A 2 15.17 15.17 2.74
CA LYS A 2 14.21 14.48 3.64
C LYS A 2 12.86 15.20 3.60
N LYS A 3 11.77 14.44 3.41
CA LYS A 3 10.37 14.90 3.43
C LYS A 3 9.58 14.00 4.39
N VAL A 4 8.55 14.55 5.04
CA VAL A 4 7.64 13.76 5.88
C VAL A 4 6.22 14.00 5.37
N LEU A 5 5.47 12.93 5.13
CA LEU A 5 4.03 12.97 4.90
C LEU A 5 3.32 12.58 6.18
N GLY A 6 2.66 13.55 6.80
CA GLY A 6 1.93 13.40 8.06
C GLY A 6 0.67 14.25 7.99
N ASN A 7 0.55 15.24 8.89
CA ASN A 7 -0.58 16.18 8.90
C ASN A 7 -1.95 15.47 8.89
N PHE A 8 -2.03 14.35 9.60
CA PHE A 8 -3.25 13.55 9.62
C PHE A 8 -4.43 14.31 10.24
N ASP A 9 -4.19 15.35 11.04
CA ASP A 9 -5.23 16.20 11.63
C ASP A 9 -6.13 16.86 10.57
N SER A 10 -5.64 17.03 9.35
CA SER A 10 -6.45 17.53 8.22
C SER A 10 -7.02 16.45 7.31
N ILE A 11 -6.80 15.15 7.60
CA ILE A 11 -7.10 14.02 6.67
C ILE A 11 -8.58 13.90 6.28
N LEU A 12 -9.48 14.49 7.08
CA LEU A 12 -10.93 14.49 6.84
C LEU A 12 -11.44 15.84 6.32
N SER A 13 -10.64 16.91 6.40
CA SER A 13 -11.08 18.28 6.14
C SER A 13 -10.36 18.96 4.97
N SER A 14 -9.26 18.37 4.49
CA SER A 14 -8.49 18.85 3.35
C SER A 14 -7.89 17.67 2.59
N GLU A 15 -7.72 17.86 1.28
CA GLU A 15 -7.04 16.91 0.39
C GLU A 15 -5.60 17.32 0.04
N ASP A 16 -5.03 18.31 0.73
CA ASP A 16 -3.73 18.90 0.37
C ASP A 16 -2.54 17.94 0.60
N MET A 17 -2.66 17.01 1.53
CA MET A 17 -1.59 16.04 1.84
C MET A 17 -2.02 14.59 1.63
N TRP A 18 -3.27 14.28 1.97
CA TRP A 18 -3.86 12.96 1.82
C TRP A 18 -5.26 13.12 1.26
N LYS A 19 -5.64 12.23 0.35
CA LYS A 19 -6.99 12.16 -0.21
C LYS A 19 -7.49 10.73 -0.17
N ILE A 20 -8.81 10.54 -0.19
CA ILE A 20 -9.38 9.21 -0.32
C ILE A 20 -8.92 8.60 -1.66
N GLY A 21 -8.33 7.41 -1.57
CA GLY A 21 -7.87 6.65 -2.72
C GLY A 21 -9.04 6.09 -3.52
N GLY A 22 -8.77 5.76 -4.77
CA GLY A 22 -9.81 5.29 -5.68
C GLY A 22 -9.39 5.35 -7.14
N PHE A 23 -10.33 5.05 -8.03
CA PHE A 23 -10.11 5.07 -9.48
C PHE A 23 -11.34 5.63 -10.22
N PRO A 24 -11.11 6.39 -11.32
CA PRO A 24 -12.18 6.71 -12.24
C PRO A 24 -12.66 5.44 -12.96
N LEU A 25 -13.96 5.34 -13.18
CA LEU A 25 -14.59 4.22 -13.87
C LEU A 25 -14.95 4.58 -15.32
N PRO A 26 -15.09 3.59 -16.21
CA PRO A 26 -15.43 3.84 -17.63
C PRO A 26 -16.77 4.55 -17.83
N ASP A 27 -17.69 4.46 -16.87
CA ASP A 27 -19.00 5.13 -16.89
C ASP A 27 -18.94 6.61 -16.45
N GLY A 28 -17.75 7.11 -16.11
CA GLY A 28 -17.51 8.47 -15.65
C GLY A 28 -17.71 8.67 -14.15
N SER A 29 -18.12 7.65 -13.41
CA SER A 29 -18.14 7.68 -11.95
C SER A 29 -16.73 7.49 -11.35
N PHE A 30 -16.62 7.63 -10.03
CA PHE A 30 -15.35 7.43 -9.31
C PHE A 30 -15.55 6.45 -8.16
N TRP A 31 -14.83 5.34 -8.19
CA TRP A 31 -14.79 4.38 -7.10
C TRP A 31 -13.91 4.91 -5.97
N LYS A 32 -14.45 4.96 -4.75
CA LYS A 32 -13.72 5.41 -3.56
C LYS A 32 -13.44 4.23 -2.63
N TYR A 33 -12.20 4.09 -2.21
CA TYR A 33 -11.81 3.21 -1.12
C TYR A 33 -12.14 3.88 0.20
N GLN A 34 -13.42 3.85 0.56
CA GLN A 34 -13.93 4.51 1.76
C GLN A 34 -14.97 3.62 2.45
N GLU A 35 -14.52 2.86 3.45
CA GLU A 35 -15.43 2.18 4.37
C GLU A 35 -16.35 3.20 5.07
N PRO A 36 -17.68 3.07 4.97
CA PRO A 36 -18.63 4.05 5.49
C PRO A 36 -18.64 4.12 7.02
N GLU A 37 -18.43 2.98 7.69
CA GLU A 37 -18.44 2.88 9.15
C GLU A 37 -17.02 2.93 9.75
N ALA A 38 -16.04 3.44 8.98
CA ALA A 38 -14.69 3.62 9.46
C ALA A 38 -14.62 4.68 10.56
N VAL A 39 -13.98 4.32 11.68
CA VAL A 39 -13.66 5.26 12.76
C VAL A 39 -12.22 5.72 12.58
N VAL A 40 -12.07 7.01 12.27
CA VAL A 40 -10.78 7.67 12.06
C VAL A 40 -10.45 8.54 13.28
N ILE A 41 -9.30 8.31 13.89
CA ILE A 41 -8.82 9.06 15.04
C ILE A 41 -7.39 9.51 14.75
N VAL A 42 -7.12 10.78 14.99
CA VAL A 42 -5.77 11.32 14.91
C VAL A 42 -5.35 11.77 16.29
N ARG A 43 -4.24 11.21 16.79
CA ARG A 43 -3.71 11.52 18.11
C ARG A 43 -2.20 11.46 18.09
N ASN A 44 -1.54 12.46 18.66
CA ASN A 44 -0.08 12.53 18.77
C ASN A 44 0.65 12.34 17.42
N GLY A 45 0.05 12.80 16.31
CA GLY A 45 0.61 12.64 14.96
C GLY A 45 0.44 11.24 14.35
N THR A 46 -0.22 10.30 15.03
CA THR A 46 -0.55 8.97 14.52
C THR A 46 -1.96 8.95 13.95
N LEU A 47 -2.12 8.34 12.78
CA LEU A 47 -3.42 8.02 12.20
C LEU A 47 -3.88 6.65 12.71
N TYR A 48 -5.05 6.59 13.33
CA TYR A 48 -5.75 5.37 13.70
C TYR A 48 -6.99 5.23 12.83
N VAL A 49 -7.18 4.06 12.22
CA VAL A 49 -8.39 3.72 11.45
C VAL A 49 -8.88 2.36 11.92
N ARG A 50 -10.14 2.29 12.36
CA ARG A 50 -10.85 1.03 12.58
C ARG A 50 -11.96 0.93 11.56
N ALA A 51 -11.93 -0.10 10.72
CA ALA A 51 -12.93 -0.33 9.68
C ALA A 51 -13.58 -1.71 9.86
N PRO A 52 -14.86 -1.76 10.28
CA PRO A 52 -15.72 -2.91 9.98
C PRO A 52 -15.88 -2.99 8.47
N LEU A 53 -15.52 -4.12 7.86
CA LEU A 53 -15.50 -4.21 6.40
C LEU A 53 -16.91 -4.36 5.83
N SER A 54 -17.21 -3.59 4.80
CA SER A 54 -18.49 -3.56 4.10
C SER A 54 -18.36 -3.16 2.63
N ASN A 55 -17.33 -2.38 2.30
CA ASN A 55 -17.05 -1.94 0.94
C ASN A 55 -16.56 -3.12 0.08
N HIS A 56 -17.16 -3.35 -1.08
CA HIS A 56 -16.80 -4.46 -1.97
C HIS A 56 -17.19 -4.15 -3.41
N HIS A 57 -16.58 -4.85 -4.36
CA HIS A 57 -16.85 -4.68 -5.78
C HIS A 57 -16.95 -6.03 -6.49
N ASP A 58 -18.13 -6.39 -6.99
CA ASP A 58 -18.40 -7.77 -7.45
C ASP A 58 -17.74 -8.18 -8.76
N SER A 59 -17.17 -7.24 -9.52
CA SER A 59 -16.74 -7.51 -10.91
C SER A 59 -15.32 -7.07 -11.27
N ILE A 60 -14.63 -6.34 -10.39
CA ILE A 60 -13.30 -5.80 -10.69
C ILE A 60 -12.42 -5.98 -9.46
N GLN A 61 -11.49 -6.94 -9.53
CA GLN A 61 -10.67 -7.38 -8.40
C GLN A 61 -9.96 -6.22 -7.69
N ILE A 62 -9.33 -5.33 -8.46
CA ILE A 62 -8.54 -4.24 -7.87
C ILE A 62 -9.40 -3.25 -7.09
N LEU A 63 -10.67 -3.08 -7.48
CA LEU A 63 -11.64 -2.24 -6.79
C LEU A 63 -12.22 -2.93 -5.55
N ASP A 64 -12.25 -4.27 -5.54
CA ASP A 64 -12.68 -5.06 -4.39
C ASP A 64 -11.60 -5.11 -3.30
N ASN A 65 -10.32 -5.21 -3.69
CA ASN A 65 -9.24 -5.45 -2.75
C ASN A 65 -9.14 -4.37 -1.65
N ALA A 66 -9.12 -3.10 -2.04
CA ALA A 66 -9.03 -2.01 -1.08
C ALA A 66 -10.41 -1.62 -0.53
N LYS A 67 -10.45 -1.46 0.79
CA LYS A 67 -11.69 -1.19 1.53
C LYS A 67 -11.74 0.26 1.96
N HIS A 68 -10.67 0.70 2.61
CA HIS A 68 -10.47 2.08 3.06
C HIS A 68 -9.02 2.47 2.80
N MET A 69 -8.76 3.49 2.00
CA MET A 69 -7.39 3.83 1.62
C MET A 69 -7.20 5.32 1.42
N TYR A 70 -6.07 5.82 1.87
CA TYR A 70 -5.63 7.19 1.62
C TYR A 70 -4.45 7.17 0.64
N TYR A 71 -4.47 8.05 -0.35
CA TYR A 71 -3.35 8.35 -1.22
C TYR A 71 -2.68 9.64 -0.79
N SER A 72 -1.37 9.75 -0.97
CA SER A 72 -0.70 11.05 -0.97
C SER A 72 -1.34 11.94 -2.03
N ALA A 73 -1.58 13.20 -1.68
CA ALA A 73 -2.25 14.15 -2.56
C ALA A 73 -1.48 14.30 -3.88
N GLU A 74 -0.17 14.44 -3.75
CA GLU A 74 0.82 14.51 -4.82
C GLU A 74 1.73 13.28 -4.82
N PRO A 75 2.18 12.81 -6.00
CA PRO A 75 3.18 11.77 -6.08
C PRO A 75 4.55 12.28 -5.60
N VAL A 76 5.43 11.33 -5.28
CA VAL A 76 6.81 11.58 -4.90
C VAL A 76 7.71 11.09 -6.02
N GLU A 77 8.42 12.02 -6.65
CA GLU A 77 9.35 11.71 -7.73
C GLU A 77 10.56 10.92 -7.22
N ILE A 78 10.99 9.95 -8.03
CA ILE A 78 12.16 9.12 -7.78
C ILE A 78 13.36 9.79 -8.48
N PRO A 79 14.49 10.04 -7.78
CA PRO A 79 15.64 10.66 -8.40
C PRO A 79 16.20 9.79 -9.52
N GLU A 80 16.59 10.40 -10.64
CA GLU A 80 17.10 9.65 -11.79
C GLU A 80 18.40 8.91 -11.48
N ASN A 81 19.31 9.59 -10.78
CA ASN A 81 20.63 9.10 -10.40
C ASN A 81 20.72 8.92 -8.89
N GLY A 82 20.04 7.90 -8.36
CA GLY A 82 20.13 7.56 -6.95
C GLY A 82 19.01 6.66 -6.46
N TYR A 83 18.69 6.78 -5.18
CA TYR A 83 17.66 5.98 -4.52
C TYR A 83 16.70 6.83 -3.68
N ILE A 84 15.51 6.28 -3.47
CA ILE A 84 14.52 6.76 -2.53
C ILE A 84 14.30 5.70 -1.45
N ASP A 85 14.28 6.13 -0.19
CA ASP A 85 13.83 5.37 0.97
C ASP A 85 12.50 5.93 1.45
N ILE A 86 11.50 5.07 1.64
CA ILE A 86 10.21 5.43 2.22
C ILE A 86 9.93 4.51 3.39
N GLU A 87 9.70 5.11 4.56
CA GLU A 87 9.59 4.42 5.84
C GLU A 87 8.34 4.85 6.60
N VAL A 88 7.65 3.89 7.21
CA VAL A 88 6.47 4.09 8.05
C VAL A 88 6.43 3.06 9.17
N GLU A 89 5.94 3.43 10.35
CA GLU A 89 5.60 2.48 11.40
C GLU A 89 4.13 2.13 11.33
N ILE A 90 3.83 0.83 11.36
CA ILE A 90 2.48 0.31 11.30
C ILE A 90 2.24 -0.62 12.48
N LYS A 91 1.09 -0.46 13.12
CA LYS A 91 0.52 -1.47 14.01
C LYS A 91 -0.82 -1.93 13.46
N ALA A 92 -0.92 -3.22 13.16
CA ALA A 92 -2.10 -3.83 12.58
C ALA A 92 -2.79 -4.72 13.61
N ARG A 93 -4.13 -4.72 13.58
CA ARG A 93 -4.98 -5.63 14.34
C ARG A 93 -6.18 -6.03 13.52
N THR A 94 -6.59 -7.28 13.65
CA THR A 94 -7.77 -7.81 12.99
C THR A 94 -8.73 -8.41 14.02
N LYS A 95 -10.00 -8.49 13.66
CA LYS A 95 -11.04 -9.12 14.47
C LYS A 95 -11.98 -9.87 13.55
N ASP A 96 -12.33 -11.08 13.96
CA ASP A 96 -13.22 -11.98 13.21
C ASP A 96 -12.68 -12.31 11.80
N THR A 97 -11.37 -12.14 11.56
CA THR A 97 -10.68 -12.66 10.38
C THR A 97 -10.34 -14.14 10.57
N LYS A 98 -10.17 -14.86 9.47
CA LYS A 98 -9.72 -16.26 9.47
C LYS A 98 -8.27 -16.36 9.98
N PRO A 99 -8.01 -17.16 11.04
CA PRO A 99 -6.65 -17.35 11.54
C PRO A 99 -5.71 -17.92 10.46
N GLY A 100 -4.51 -17.35 10.34
CA GLY A 100 -3.51 -17.76 9.36
C GLY A 100 -3.77 -17.30 7.93
N ASP A 101 -4.83 -16.53 7.69
CA ASP A 101 -5.22 -16.05 6.37
C ASP A 101 -4.98 -14.54 6.28
N LEU A 102 -3.77 -14.14 5.89
CA LEU A 102 -3.38 -12.73 5.75
C LEU A 102 -4.36 -11.95 4.86
N TYR A 103 -4.87 -12.60 3.82
CA TYR A 103 -5.68 -11.99 2.78
C TYR A 103 -7.15 -11.76 3.18
N ASP A 104 -7.57 -12.25 4.35
CA ASP A 104 -8.92 -12.06 4.87
C ASP A 104 -9.15 -10.66 5.48
N GLY A 105 -8.06 -9.94 5.76
CA GLY A 105 -8.09 -8.56 6.19
C GLY A 105 -6.72 -8.12 6.70
N TYR A 106 -6.15 -7.08 6.11
CA TYR A 106 -4.83 -6.57 6.47
C TYR A 106 -4.74 -5.06 6.37
N VAL A 107 -3.72 -4.52 7.04
CA VAL A 107 -3.31 -3.12 6.98
C VAL A 107 -2.18 -3.02 5.96
N SER A 108 -2.18 -2.01 5.10
CA SER A 108 -1.25 -1.88 3.99
C SER A 108 -0.50 -0.56 3.99
N PHE A 109 0.74 -0.63 3.50
CA PHE A 109 1.50 0.51 3.03
C PHE A 109 1.94 0.20 1.61
N ASN A 110 1.47 1.00 0.66
CA ASN A 110 1.68 0.76 -0.75
C ASN A 110 2.48 1.89 -1.40
N LEU A 111 3.36 1.54 -2.32
CA LEU A 111 4.07 2.47 -3.19
C LEU A 111 3.66 2.21 -4.63
N LEU A 112 2.74 3.04 -5.13
CA LEU A 112 2.07 2.83 -6.41
C LEU A 112 2.63 3.77 -7.48
N ASP A 113 3.17 3.21 -8.55
CA ASP A 113 3.56 3.98 -9.73
C ASP A 113 2.50 3.82 -10.84
N PHE A 114 1.53 4.73 -10.84
CA PHE A 114 0.50 4.79 -11.87
C PHE A 114 1.01 5.22 -13.26
N THR A 115 2.30 5.50 -13.44
CA THR A 115 2.90 5.71 -14.77
C THR A 115 3.37 4.42 -15.42
N THR A 116 3.64 3.39 -14.62
CA THR A 116 4.19 2.10 -15.11
C THR A 116 3.37 0.89 -14.69
N GLY A 117 2.43 1.07 -13.77
CA GLY A 117 1.65 -0.01 -13.17
C GLY A 117 2.34 -0.72 -12.02
N ALA A 118 3.55 -0.31 -11.63
CA ALA A 118 4.32 -0.98 -10.59
C ALA A 118 3.74 -0.70 -9.20
N ALA A 119 3.84 -1.70 -8.32
CA ALA A 119 3.51 -1.61 -6.90
C ALA A 119 4.61 -2.28 -6.06
N LEU A 120 5.04 -1.60 -5.00
CA LEU A 120 5.95 -2.12 -3.97
C LEU A 120 5.31 -1.90 -2.60
N ASP A 121 4.84 -2.97 -1.97
CA ASP A 121 3.94 -2.83 -0.83
C ASP A 121 4.33 -3.71 0.35
N PHE A 122 3.81 -3.36 1.52
CA PHE A 122 3.78 -4.20 2.71
C PHE A 122 2.34 -4.37 3.18
N PHE A 123 1.94 -5.62 3.42
CA PHE A 123 0.66 -6.00 4.01
C PHE A 123 0.96 -6.57 5.39
N ALA A 124 0.20 -6.18 6.41
CA ALA A 124 0.44 -6.59 7.80
C ALA A 124 -0.86 -6.95 8.52
N THR A 125 -0.80 -8.06 9.25
CA THR A 125 -1.79 -8.46 10.28
C THR A 125 -1.18 -8.25 11.66
N ASP A 126 -1.84 -8.74 12.70
CA ASP A 126 -1.35 -8.66 14.08
C ASP A 126 -0.16 -9.58 14.37
N ASP A 127 0.08 -10.60 13.54
CA ASP A 127 1.06 -11.66 13.77
C ASP A 127 2.05 -11.91 12.61
N GLN A 128 1.77 -11.42 11.40
CA GLN A 128 2.63 -11.62 10.23
C GLN A 128 2.56 -10.44 9.25
N TYR A 129 3.41 -10.49 8.22
CA TYR A 129 3.37 -9.56 7.11
C TYR A 129 3.63 -10.26 5.77
N ALA A 130 3.29 -9.59 4.68
CA ALA A 130 3.75 -9.93 3.34
C ALA A 130 4.43 -8.71 2.71
N SER A 131 5.58 -8.92 2.08
CA SER A 131 6.12 -7.95 1.13
C SER A 131 5.58 -8.28 -0.25
N VAL A 132 5.20 -7.25 -1.01
CA VAL A 132 4.54 -7.41 -2.31
C VAL A 132 5.29 -6.61 -3.37
N TYR A 133 5.45 -7.23 -4.53
CA TYR A 133 6.00 -6.59 -5.72
C TYR A 133 5.17 -7.03 -6.92
N GLY A 134 4.61 -6.06 -7.63
CA GLY A 134 3.74 -6.33 -8.76
C GLY A 134 3.86 -5.30 -9.87
N VAL A 135 3.38 -5.69 -11.05
CA VAL A 135 2.97 -4.80 -12.12
C VAL A 135 1.51 -5.12 -12.40
N LEU A 136 0.63 -4.18 -12.10
CA LEU A 136 -0.81 -4.39 -12.05
C LEU A 136 -1.52 -3.59 -13.15
N PRO A 137 -2.65 -4.09 -13.67
CA PRO A 137 -3.48 -3.38 -14.62
C PRO A 137 -4.36 -2.33 -13.90
N PHE A 138 -3.74 -1.31 -13.29
CA PHE A 138 -4.49 -0.23 -12.65
C PHE A 138 -5.40 0.48 -13.67
N PRO A 139 -6.66 0.81 -13.31
CA PRO A 139 -7.56 1.54 -14.19
C PRO A 139 -6.92 2.85 -14.70
N GLY A 140 -6.93 3.05 -16.01
CA GLY A 140 -6.36 4.24 -16.66
C GLY A 140 -4.84 4.22 -16.85
N VAL A 141 -4.13 3.18 -16.41
CA VAL A 141 -2.67 3.08 -16.52
C VAL A 141 -2.26 2.23 -17.71
N THR A 142 -1.37 2.76 -18.55
CA THR A 142 -0.76 2.00 -19.65
C THR A 142 0.58 1.43 -19.20
N VAL A 143 0.62 0.12 -18.96
CA VAL A 143 1.87 -0.57 -18.59
C VAL A 143 2.78 -0.73 -19.80
N PRO A 144 4.06 -0.31 -19.72
CA PRO A 144 5.04 -0.49 -20.78
C PRO A 144 5.20 -1.96 -21.20
N ASP A 145 5.40 -2.20 -22.50
CA ASP A 145 5.82 -3.52 -22.97
C ASP A 145 7.32 -3.68 -22.79
N THR A 146 7.71 -4.74 -22.08
CA THR A 146 9.10 -5.04 -21.72
C THR A 146 9.59 -6.33 -22.38
N GLY A 147 8.74 -6.99 -23.19
CA GLY A 147 9.00 -8.33 -23.72
C GLY A 147 9.00 -9.44 -22.66
N LYS A 148 8.62 -9.13 -21.41
CA LYS A 148 8.48 -10.08 -20.29
C LYS A 148 7.00 -10.22 -19.89
N THR A 149 6.71 -11.04 -18.87
CA THR A 149 5.38 -11.13 -18.26
C THR A 149 4.91 -9.74 -17.86
N LYS A 150 3.85 -9.26 -18.53
CA LYS A 150 3.39 -7.87 -18.40
C LYS A 150 2.75 -7.56 -17.05
N TYR A 151 1.89 -8.45 -16.57
CA TYR A 151 1.19 -8.29 -15.29
C TYR A 151 1.53 -9.43 -14.35
N PHE A 152 1.84 -9.10 -13.11
CA PHE A 152 2.12 -10.07 -12.05
C PHE A 152 1.96 -9.40 -10.68
N CYS A 153 1.74 -10.21 -9.65
CA CYS A 153 1.80 -9.77 -8.26
C CYS A 153 2.44 -10.89 -7.44
N LEU A 154 3.58 -10.60 -6.82
CA LEU A 154 4.39 -11.58 -6.10
C LEU A 154 4.37 -11.27 -4.61
N PHE A 155 3.81 -12.19 -3.84
CA PHE A 155 3.68 -12.10 -2.40
C PHE A 155 4.77 -12.92 -1.72
N LYS A 156 5.35 -12.37 -0.66
CA LYS A 156 6.25 -13.09 0.23
C LYS A 156 5.83 -12.86 1.66
N GLU A 157 5.02 -13.80 2.16
CA GLU A 157 4.60 -13.89 3.56
C GLU A 157 5.79 -14.27 4.44
N ALA A 158 5.88 -13.65 5.62
CA ALA A 158 6.92 -13.91 6.60
C ALA A 158 6.54 -13.39 7.99
N THR A 159 7.28 -13.87 8.99
CA THR A 159 7.24 -13.39 10.38
C THR A 159 8.62 -12.91 10.86
N ASP A 160 9.64 -13.01 10.00
CA ASP A 160 11.02 -12.67 10.33
C ASP A 160 11.14 -11.20 10.75
N HIS A 161 11.78 -10.98 11.89
CA HIS A 161 12.01 -9.64 12.48
C HIS A 161 10.74 -8.86 12.83
N PHE A 162 9.55 -9.41 12.61
CA PHE A 162 8.27 -8.82 12.95
C PHE A 162 7.99 -8.96 14.45
N LYS A 163 7.31 -7.96 15.03
CA LYS A 163 6.89 -7.91 16.43
C LYS A 163 5.37 -7.97 16.48
N PRO A 164 4.79 -9.14 16.79
CA PRO A 164 3.33 -9.27 16.89
C PRO A 164 2.73 -8.26 17.86
N HIS A 165 1.58 -7.70 17.51
CA HIS A 165 0.81 -6.74 18.31
C HIS A 165 1.53 -5.41 18.66
N GLU A 166 2.68 -5.13 18.06
CA GLU A 166 3.46 -3.90 18.25
C GLU A 166 3.50 -3.04 16.99
N PHE A 167 4.04 -1.83 17.11
CA PHE A 167 4.45 -1.06 15.94
C PHE A 167 5.68 -1.72 15.31
N ASN A 168 5.63 -1.90 14.00
CA ASN A 168 6.73 -2.40 13.20
C ASN A 168 7.12 -1.33 12.18
N THR A 169 8.41 -1.09 12.03
CA THR A 169 8.94 -0.19 11.01
C THR A 169 9.05 -0.92 9.69
N PHE A 170 8.33 -0.45 8.68
CA PHE A 170 8.39 -0.92 7.31
C PHE A 170 9.12 0.11 6.46
N ARG A 171 10.14 -0.31 5.73
CA ARG A 171 10.87 0.55 4.80
C ARG A 171 11.05 -0.12 3.46
N ILE A 172 10.81 0.63 2.39
CA ILE A 172 11.11 0.22 1.03
C ILE A 172 12.12 1.20 0.45
N ARG A 173 13.22 0.67 -0.07
CA ARG A 173 14.19 1.40 -0.87
C ARG A 173 13.99 1.03 -2.33
N TYR A 174 14.00 2.01 -3.22
CA TYR A 174 14.14 1.77 -4.66
C TYR A 174 15.32 2.57 -5.22
N ASP A 175 16.23 1.86 -5.90
CA ASP A 175 17.35 2.42 -6.64
C ASP A 175 17.02 2.34 -8.14
N ARG A 176 16.72 3.49 -8.74
CA ARG A 176 16.27 3.57 -10.14
C ARG A 176 17.38 3.23 -11.13
N LYS A 177 18.64 3.48 -10.77
CA LYS A 177 19.79 3.19 -11.63
C LYS A 177 20.07 1.69 -11.67
N LYS A 178 19.94 1.01 -10.53
CA LYS A 178 20.17 -0.43 -10.41
C LYS A 178 18.97 -1.31 -10.74
N ASP A 179 17.78 -0.74 -10.93
CA ASP A 179 16.52 -1.51 -11.06
C ASP A 179 16.32 -2.46 -9.88
N GLU A 180 16.57 -1.93 -8.67
CA GLU A 180 16.59 -2.72 -7.43
C GLU A 180 15.62 -2.14 -6.41
N ALA A 181 14.79 -3.01 -5.82
CA ALA A 181 13.98 -2.69 -4.65
C ALA A 181 14.41 -3.54 -3.45
N LEU A 182 14.54 -2.90 -2.29
CA LEU A 182 14.90 -3.54 -1.02
C LEU A 182 13.82 -3.26 0.01
N PHE A 183 13.35 -4.30 0.66
CA PHE A 183 12.31 -4.25 1.67
C PHE A 183 12.92 -4.56 3.03
N TYR A 184 12.55 -3.76 4.03
CA TYR A 184 13.04 -3.90 5.39
C TYR A 184 11.90 -3.91 6.39
N VAL A 185 12.03 -4.79 7.39
CA VAL A 185 11.17 -4.81 8.58
C VAL A 185 12.07 -4.63 9.80
N ASN A 186 11.75 -3.64 10.63
CA ASN A 186 12.51 -3.30 11.84
C ASN A 186 14.03 -3.19 11.60
N GLY A 187 14.39 -2.60 10.45
CA GLY A 187 15.78 -2.37 10.03
C GLY A 187 16.49 -3.56 9.38
N GLN A 188 15.85 -4.74 9.31
CA GLN A 188 16.43 -5.95 8.70
C GLN A 188 15.90 -6.15 7.28
N GLU A 189 16.77 -6.48 6.33
CA GLU A 189 16.37 -6.76 4.94
C GLU A 189 15.60 -8.09 4.87
N VAL A 190 14.40 -8.07 4.32
CA VAL A 190 13.51 -9.24 4.23
C VAL A 190 13.24 -9.68 2.79
N ARG A 191 13.43 -8.77 1.82
CA ARG A 191 13.27 -9.03 0.40
C ARG A 191 14.12 -8.08 -0.42
N ARG A 192 14.66 -8.61 -1.52
CA ARG A 192 15.40 -7.89 -2.54
C ARG A 192 14.92 -8.33 -3.90
N GLU A 193 14.51 -7.37 -4.71
CA GLU A 193 14.16 -7.56 -6.11
C GLU A 193 15.20 -6.86 -6.96
N THR A 194 15.74 -7.58 -7.95
CA THR A 194 16.71 -7.03 -8.90
C THR A 194 16.19 -7.18 -10.31
N THR A 195 16.66 -6.35 -11.24
CA THR A 195 16.26 -6.41 -12.65
C THR A 195 14.76 -6.16 -12.85
N ILE A 196 14.20 -5.23 -12.06
CA ILE A 196 12.80 -4.78 -12.20
C ILE A 196 12.57 -4.34 -13.66
N PRO A 197 11.55 -4.87 -14.35
CA PRO A 197 11.43 -4.78 -15.80
C PRO A 197 10.98 -3.39 -16.29
N VAL A 198 10.44 -2.56 -15.40
CA VAL A 198 10.00 -1.19 -15.68
C VAL A 198 10.77 -0.20 -14.79
N LYS A 199 11.06 0.99 -15.32
CA LYS A 199 11.67 2.08 -14.54
C LYS A 199 10.58 2.79 -13.75
N LEU A 200 10.58 2.61 -12.43
CA LEU A 200 9.64 3.32 -11.57
C LEU A 200 10.04 4.79 -11.56
N ASN A 201 9.05 5.68 -11.75
CA ASN A 201 9.30 7.11 -11.92
C ASN A 201 8.86 7.93 -10.72
N GLN A 202 7.75 7.52 -10.12
CA GLN A 202 7.14 8.22 -9.00
C GLN A 202 6.33 7.26 -8.15
N PHE A 203 6.09 7.64 -6.90
CA PHE A 203 5.21 6.91 -6.01
C PHE A 203 4.04 7.78 -5.55
N THR A 204 2.83 7.31 -5.81
CA THR A 204 1.69 7.62 -4.96
C THR A 204 1.80 6.73 -3.73
N ILE A 205 2.01 7.33 -2.57
CA ILE A 205 2.10 6.60 -1.31
C ILE A 205 0.69 6.35 -0.83
N ALA A 206 0.36 5.11 -0.48
CA ALA A 206 -0.95 4.76 0.07
C ALA A 206 -0.85 4.09 1.44
N LEU A 207 -1.82 4.42 2.30
CA LEU A 207 -2.05 3.78 3.60
C LEU A 207 -3.46 3.18 3.56
N GLY A 208 -3.59 1.87 3.76
CA GLY A 208 -4.83 1.17 3.42
C GLY A 208 -5.26 0.08 4.40
N ILE A 209 -6.56 -0.18 4.39
CA ILE A 209 -7.17 -1.39 4.90
C ILE A 209 -7.73 -2.14 3.70
N MET A 210 -7.36 -3.41 3.58
CA MET A 210 -7.60 -4.20 2.38
C MET A 210 -7.88 -5.67 2.71
N THR A 211 -8.35 -6.37 1.69
CA THR A 211 -8.46 -7.83 1.59
C THR A 211 -7.87 -8.25 0.25
N GLU A 212 -7.46 -9.50 0.10
CA GLU A 212 -6.97 -10.03 -1.19
C GLU A 212 -7.68 -11.37 -1.49
N LYS A 213 -9.02 -11.35 -1.46
CA LYS A 213 -9.82 -12.52 -1.82
C LYS A 213 -10.21 -12.43 -3.28
N ASP A 214 -9.86 -13.46 -4.04
CA ASP A 214 -10.27 -13.58 -5.44
C ASP A 214 -11.79 -13.46 -5.56
N LEU A 215 -12.24 -12.69 -6.55
CA LEU A 215 -13.62 -12.69 -6.97
C LEU A 215 -14.04 -14.09 -7.41
N THR A 216 -15.26 -14.45 -7.08
CA THR A 216 -15.91 -15.68 -7.54
C THR A 216 -16.80 -15.38 -8.74
N ASN A 217 -17.39 -16.42 -9.33
CA ASN A 217 -18.40 -16.23 -10.38
C ASN A 217 -19.65 -15.52 -9.84
N GLU A 218 -19.91 -15.63 -8.54
CA GLU A 218 -21.03 -15.03 -7.83
C GLU A 218 -20.74 -13.60 -7.34
N GLY A 219 -19.50 -13.12 -7.51
CA GLY A 219 -19.07 -11.79 -7.09
C GLY A 219 -18.06 -11.82 -5.93
N SER A 220 -18.06 -10.76 -5.13
CA SER A 220 -17.11 -10.58 -4.05
C SER A 220 -17.40 -11.52 -2.87
N VAL A 221 -16.34 -12.12 -2.33
CA VAL A 221 -16.37 -12.93 -1.10
C VAL A 221 -15.42 -12.39 -0.02
N SER A 222 -14.91 -11.17 -0.23
CA SER A 222 -13.91 -10.57 0.66
C SER A 222 -14.48 -10.06 1.96
N VAL A 223 -15.80 -9.85 2.07
CA VAL A 223 -16.45 -9.31 3.27
C VAL A 223 -17.38 -10.36 3.89
N HIS A 224 -17.20 -10.62 5.18
CA HIS A 224 -18.02 -11.58 5.94
C HIS A 224 -18.30 -11.16 7.39
N GLY A 225 -17.97 -9.91 7.77
CA GLY A 225 -18.23 -9.34 9.09
C GLY A 225 -16.97 -9.06 9.93
N GLN A 226 -15.80 -9.18 9.32
CA GLN A 226 -14.51 -8.89 9.94
C GLN A 226 -14.27 -7.39 10.13
N THR A 227 -13.35 -7.06 11.02
CA THR A 227 -12.87 -5.69 11.26
C THR A 227 -11.36 -5.66 11.18
N VAL A 228 -10.82 -4.62 10.53
CA VAL A 228 -9.39 -4.34 10.48
C VAL A 228 -9.10 -3.00 11.14
N ILE A 229 -7.98 -2.92 11.85
CA ILE A 229 -7.54 -1.74 12.58
C ILE A 229 -6.09 -1.47 12.21
N GLY A 230 -5.84 -0.31 11.60
CA GLY A 230 -4.50 0.18 11.28
C GLY A 230 -4.14 1.41 12.10
N GLU A 231 -2.92 1.43 12.63
CA GLU A 231 -2.29 2.62 13.19
C GLU A 231 -1.01 2.93 12.41
N TYR A 232 -0.84 4.18 11.98
CA TYR A 232 0.26 4.63 11.13
C TYR A 232 0.99 5.82 11.73
N SER A 233 2.33 5.76 11.73
CA SER A 233 3.15 6.96 11.90
C SER A 233 3.09 7.86 10.65
N PRO A 234 3.58 9.11 10.73
CA PRO A 234 3.94 9.85 9.54
C PRO A 234 4.95 9.07 8.69
N VAL A 235 4.83 9.17 7.37
CA VAL A 235 5.72 8.52 6.41
C VAL A 235 6.95 9.39 6.21
N THR A 236 8.14 8.83 6.43
CA THR A 236 9.42 9.50 6.17
C THR A 236 9.94 9.12 4.79
N ILE A 237 10.32 10.12 4.00
CA ILE A 237 10.90 9.96 2.67
C ILE A 237 12.30 10.55 2.68
N THR A 238 13.28 9.76 2.24
CA THR A 238 14.66 10.21 2.07
C THR A 238 15.13 9.90 0.65
N CYS A 239 15.53 10.93 -0.08
CA CYS A 239 16.14 10.78 -1.40
C CYS A 239 17.65 11.06 -1.31
N SER A 240 18.45 10.17 -1.90
CA SER A 240 19.87 10.38 -2.14
C SER A 240 20.10 10.42 -3.64
N THR A 241 20.81 11.44 -4.10
CA THR A 241 21.40 11.45 -5.43
C THR A 241 22.85 11.02 -5.30
N ASP A 242 23.35 10.20 -6.22
CA ASP A 242 24.80 10.03 -6.38
C ASP A 242 25.38 11.44 -6.63
N ALA A 243 26.45 11.82 -5.94
CA ALA A 243 27.19 13.01 -6.34
C ALA A 243 27.79 12.72 -7.73
N GLU A 244 27.52 13.59 -8.70
CA GLU A 244 28.18 13.54 -10.01
C GLU A 244 29.70 13.64 -9.89
#